data_AF-A0A7X8RG12-F1
#
_entry.id   AF-A0A7X8RG12-F1
#
_cell.length_a   1.000
_cell.length_b   1.000
_cell.length_c   1.000
_cell.angle_alpha   90.00
_cell.angle_beta   90.00
_cell.angle_gamma   90.00
#
_symmetry.space_group_name_H-M   'P 1'
#
loop_
_entity.id
_entity.type
_entity.pdbx_description
1 polymer ?
#
loop_
_entity_poly.entity_id
_entity_poly.type
_entity_poly.pdbx_seq_one_letter_code
_entity_poly.pdbx_strand_id
1 'polypeptide(L)'
;MKVKSLCSYSLKSHENMLLIEHLRFVGNRAKDLIHKKDLNFRYDKALLEKAAEVMGFSHDLGKATSYFQQYLDDMIKYKKSDVKERLKNHAAISALICYENLKALSEELAIIGYVVVKRHHGNLNNFRSECVGSGVEKREEKKLIESQYKALDSEIMDICSSLGLKLPAEKDLLELIDEVYYNIDDYNDDLEDNKDSERYILFKYLFSVLIYADKEHAIFREENNIKYDLSENLIDQYKEKKFGSADPENIRNIVYDDVMDSITNSDNRIMSITLPTG
;
A
#
# COMPACT_ATOMS: atom_id res chain seq x y z
N MET A 1 1.57 -5.62 33.13
CA MET A 1 0.75 -6.11 32.00
C MET A 1 1.14 -7.56 31.73
N LYS A 2 0.20 -8.50 31.75
CA LYS A 2 0.47 -9.88 31.32
C LYS A 2 0.53 -9.89 29.80
N VAL A 3 1.66 -10.30 29.23
CA VAL A 3 1.79 -10.59 27.80
C VAL A 3 0.87 -11.78 27.53
N LYS A 4 -0.24 -11.56 26.82
CA LYS A 4 -1.09 -12.64 26.33
C LYS A 4 -0.28 -13.48 25.34
N SER A 5 -0.27 -14.79 25.56
CA SER A 5 0.26 -15.77 24.61
C SER A 5 -0.50 -15.65 23.27
N LEU A 6 0.16 -15.89 22.14
CA LEU A 6 -0.43 -15.97 20.79
C LEU A 6 -1.72 -16.81 20.74
N CYS A 7 -1.91 -17.75 21.68
CA CYS A 7 -3.13 -18.55 21.84
C CYS A 7 -4.42 -17.79 22.19
N SER A 8 -4.41 -16.44 22.31
CA SER A 8 -5.65 -15.67 22.56
C SER A 8 -6.20 -14.91 21.35
N TYR A 9 -5.47 -14.85 20.24
CA TYR A 9 -5.92 -14.14 19.03
C TYR A 9 -6.76 -15.07 18.15
N SER A 10 -7.84 -14.55 17.58
CA SER A 10 -8.85 -15.31 16.84
C SER A 10 -9.22 -14.70 15.49
N LEU A 11 -9.04 -13.38 15.34
CA LEU A 11 -9.37 -12.68 14.11
C LEU A 11 -8.45 -13.11 12.96
N LYS A 12 -9.02 -13.28 11.77
CA LYS A 12 -8.28 -13.73 10.59
C LYS A 12 -8.10 -12.62 9.56
N SER A 13 -6.92 -12.54 8.94
CA SER A 13 -6.73 -11.67 7.75
C SER A 13 -7.26 -12.34 6.47
N HIS A 14 -7.01 -13.64 6.34
CA HIS A 14 -7.51 -14.51 5.27
C HIS A 14 -7.53 -15.96 5.76
N GLU A 15 -7.86 -16.91 4.88
CA GLU A 15 -7.91 -18.32 5.24
C GLU A 15 -6.59 -18.78 5.90
N ASN A 16 -6.71 -19.40 7.08
CA ASN A 16 -5.60 -19.95 7.87
C ASN A 16 -4.50 -18.96 8.30
N MET A 17 -4.80 -17.66 8.46
CA MET A 17 -3.83 -16.67 8.97
C MET A 17 -4.47 -15.70 9.94
N LEU A 18 -3.84 -15.55 11.11
CA LEU A 18 -4.29 -14.58 12.09
C LEU A 18 -4.01 -13.16 11.61
N LEU A 19 -4.93 -12.24 11.89
CA LEU A 19 -4.82 -10.84 11.52
C LEU A 19 -3.56 -10.22 12.14
N ILE A 20 -3.28 -10.49 13.42
CA ILE A 20 -2.11 -9.97 14.11
C ILE A 20 -0.78 -10.44 13.49
N GLU A 21 -0.70 -11.70 13.09
CA GLU A 21 0.50 -12.28 12.47
C GLU A 21 0.75 -11.60 11.13
N HIS A 22 -0.32 -11.44 10.34
CA HIS A 22 -0.25 -10.78 9.05
C HIS A 22 0.16 -9.32 9.15
N LEU A 23 -0.50 -8.52 9.98
CA LEU A 23 -0.15 -7.12 10.17
C LEU A 23 1.30 -6.97 10.65
N ARG A 24 1.71 -7.76 11.65
CA ARG A 24 3.08 -7.72 12.20
C ARG A 24 4.12 -8.04 11.13
N PHE A 25 3.87 -9.06 10.31
CA PHE A 25 4.76 -9.39 9.20
C PHE A 25 4.87 -8.21 8.23
N VAL A 26 3.74 -7.70 7.74
CA VAL A 26 3.73 -6.68 6.68
C VAL A 26 4.41 -5.38 7.15
N GLY A 27 4.16 -4.92 8.39
CA GLY A 27 4.82 -3.72 8.91
C GLY A 27 6.32 -3.89 9.12
N ASN A 28 6.76 -5.00 9.71
CA ASN A 28 8.20 -5.30 9.85
C ASN A 28 8.87 -5.39 8.47
N ARG A 29 8.21 -6.06 7.54
CA ARG A 29 8.72 -6.24 6.18
C ARG A 29 8.81 -4.92 5.41
N ALA A 30 7.79 -4.08 5.50
CA ALA A 30 7.77 -2.76 4.88
C ALA A 30 8.93 -1.88 5.38
N LYS A 31 9.19 -1.89 6.69
CA LYS A 31 10.36 -1.24 7.30
C LYS A 31 11.68 -1.78 6.76
N ASP A 32 11.84 -3.10 6.76
CA ASP A 32 13.08 -3.75 6.31
C ASP A 32 13.39 -3.48 4.83
N LEU A 33 12.36 -3.36 3.98
CA LEU A 33 12.52 -3.01 2.57
C LEU A 33 13.10 -1.61 2.39
N ILE A 34 12.69 -0.65 3.23
CA ILE A 34 13.28 0.70 3.25
C ILE A 34 14.69 0.65 3.82
N HIS A 35 14.89 -0.10 4.92
CA HIS A 35 16.18 -0.22 5.58
C HIS A 35 17.28 -0.75 4.65
N LYS A 36 16.96 -1.71 3.79
CA LYS A 36 17.90 -2.34 2.85
C LYS A 36 18.23 -1.49 1.62
N LYS A 37 17.56 -0.35 1.42
CA LYS A 37 17.76 0.52 0.27
C LYS A 37 18.57 1.76 0.65
N ASP A 38 19.40 2.20 -0.28
CA ASP A 38 20.01 3.52 -0.21
C ASP A 38 19.03 4.50 -0.86
N LEU A 39 18.42 5.35 -0.04
CA LEU A 39 17.34 6.25 -0.43
C LEU A 39 17.77 7.68 -0.13
N ASN A 40 17.53 8.58 -1.08
CA ASN A 40 17.87 9.99 -0.96
C ASN A 40 16.62 10.84 -1.16
N PHE A 41 15.65 10.68 -0.25
CA PHE A 41 14.48 11.56 -0.15
C PHE A 41 14.76 12.69 0.85
N ARG A 42 13.97 13.77 0.82
CA ARG A 42 14.00 14.90 1.77
C ARG A 42 13.73 14.50 3.23
N TYR A 43 13.25 13.28 3.44
CA TYR A 43 12.93 12.73 4.74
C TYR A 43 14.07 11.86 5.25
N ASP A 44 14.32 11.94 6.56
CA ASP A 44 15.21 11.01 7.23
C ASP A 44 14.75 9.57 7.00
N LYS A 45 15.71 8.69 6.70
CA LYS A 45 15.43 7.27 6.44
C LYS A 45 14.66 6.61 7.59
N ALA A 46 14.99 6.96 8.85
CA ALA A 46 14.30 6.44 10.03
C ALA A 46 12.81 6.86 10.06
N LEU A 47 12.47 8.05 9.57
CA LEU A 47 11.08 8.51 9.47
C LEU A 47 10.33 7.72 8.39
N LEU A 48 10.96 7.47 7.23
CA LEU A 48 10.38 6.65 6.17
C LEU A 48 10.18 5.19 6.61
N GLU A 49 11.17 4.61 7.28
CA GLU A 49 11.09 3.28 7.90
C GLU A 49 9.89 3.20 8.86
N LYS A 50 9.73 4.21 9.73
CA LYS A 50 8.60 4.27 10.67
C LYS A 50 7.26 4.44 9.95
N ALA A 51 7.21 5.27 8.91
CA ALA A 51 5.98 5.49 8.16
C ALA A 51 5.51 4.20 7.48
N ALA A 52 6.42 3.49 6.79
CA ALA A 52 6.12 2.21 6.16
C ALA A 52 5.73 1.11 7.16
N GLU A 53 6.38 1.07 8.32
CA GLU A 53 6.02 0.17 9.43
C GLU A 53 4.57 0.39 9.87
N VAL A 54 4.17 1.65 10.11
CA VAL A 54 2.80 2.01 10.50
C VAL A 54 1.79 1.70 9.41
N MET A 55 2.10 1.98 8.14
CA MET A 55 1.25 1.61 7.00
C MET A 55 1.00 0.09 6.97
N GLY A 56 2.06 -0.71 7.09
CA GLY A 56 1.94 -2.17 7.11
C GLY A 56 1.19 -2.72 8.34
N PHE A 57 1.44 -2.18 9.53
CA PHE A 57 0.70 -2.57 10.74
C PHE A 57 -0.78 -2.19 10.72
N SER A 58 -1.17 -1.20 9.92
CA SER A 58 -2.53 -0.65 9.93
C SER A 58 -3.39 -1.06 8.75
N HIS A 59 -2.79 -1.45 7.61
CA HIS A 59 -3.50 -1.50 6.32
C HIS A 59 -4.77 -2.36 6.30
N ASP A 60 -4.77 -3.42 7.12
CA ASP A 60 -5.82 -4.43 7.20
C ASP A 60 -6.58 -4.42 8.54
N LEU A 61 -6.38 -3.42 9.41
CA LEU A 61 -7.03 -3.39 10.74
C LEU A 61 -8.56 -3.44 10.68
N GLY A 62 -9.17 -2.87 9.63
CA GLY A 62 -10.61 -2.94 9.39
C GLY A 62 -11.13 -4.37 9.14
N LYS A 63 -10.25 -5.35 8.91
CA LYS A 63 -10.63 -6.77 8.86
C LYS A 63 -11.09 -7.28 10.23
N ALA A 64 -10.79 -6.57 11.32
CA ALA A 64 -11.31 -6.87 12.65
C ALA A 64 -12.81 -6.58 12.82
N THR A 65 -13.48 -6.03 11.80
CA THR A 65 -14.94 -5.87 11.83
C THR A 65 -15.64 -7.22 11.70
N SER A 66 -16.75 -7.38 12.43
CA SER A 66 -17.61 -8.56 12.29
C SER A 66 -18.15 -8.73 10.87
N TYR A 67 -18.35 -7.64 10.12
CA TYR A 67 -18.70 -7.69 8.70
C TYR A 67 -17.64 -8.39 7.85
N PHE A 68 -16.36 -8.04 8.02
CA PHE A 68 -15.28 -8.69 7.28
C PHE A 68 -15.09 -10.13 7.72
N GLN A 69 -15.10 -10.41 9.03
CA GLN A 69 -14.94 -11.78 9.54
C GLN A 69 -16.08 -12.69 9.07
N GLN A 70 -17.32 -12.22 9.09
CA GLN A 70 -18.46 -12.96 8.54
C GLN A 70 -18.29 -13.20 7.04
N TYR A 71 -17.91 -12.17 6.27
CA TYR A 71 -17.65 -12.31 4.84
C TYR A 71 -16.58 -13.37 4.55
N LEU A 72 -15.47 -13.35 5.29
CA LEU A 72 -14.38 -14.31 5.14
C LEU A 72 -14.86 -15.74 5.44
N ASP A 73 -15.57 -15.92 6.55
CA ASP A 73 -16.13 -17.21 6.96
C ASP A 73 -17.13 -17.77 5.92
N ASP A 74 -18.02 -16.92 5.41
CA ASP A 74 -18.99 -17.28 4.38
C ASP A 74 -18.30 -17.68 3.08
N MET A 75 -17.25 -16.96 2.67
CA MET A 75 -16.46 -17.30 1.49
C MET A 75 -15.73 -18.64 1.65
N ILE A 76 -15.19 -18.93 2.84
CA ILE A 76 -14.53 -20.22 3.13
C ILE A 76 -15.54 -21.38 3.12
N LYS A 77 -16.69 -21.21 3.79
CA LYS A 77 -17.69 -22.29 3.98
C LYS A 77 -18.56 -22.51 2.75
N TYR A 78 -18.97 -21.43 2.09
CA TYR A 78 -20.04 -21.45 1.08
C TYR A 78 -19.63 -20.89 -0.29
N LYS A 79 -18.43 -20.30 -0.41
CA LYS A 79 -17.94 -19.61 -1.62
C LYS A 79 -18.84 -18.46 -2.11
N LYS A 80 -19.69 -17.94 -1.22
CA LYS A 80 -20.57 -16.79 -1.44
C LYS A 80 -20.89 -16.14 -0.09
N SER A 81 -21.17 -14.85 -0.08
CA SER A 81 -21.61 -14.12 1.12
C SER A 81 -22.61 -13.02 0.73
N ASP A 82 -23.61 -12.81 1.58
CA ASP A 82 -24.61 -11.76 1.43
C ASP A 82 -24.24 -10.46 2.18
N VAL A 83 -23.04 -10.41 2.80
CA VAL A 83 -22.52 -9.20 3.45
C VAL A 83 -22.37 -8.10 2.41
N LYS A 84 -22.95 -6.93 2.69
CA LYS A 84 -22.93 -5.78 1.77
C LYS A 84 -21.49 -5.37 1.44
N GLU A 85 -21.21 -5.15 0.16
CA GLU A 85 -19.87 -4.80 -0.35
C GLU A 85 -19.22 -3.63 0.40
N ARG A 86 -19.98 -2.55 0.64
CA ARG A 86 -19.49 -1.37 1.36
C ARG A 86 -19.11 -1.69 2.81
N LEU A 87 -19.81 -2.60 3.49
CA LEU A 87 -19.57 -2.92 4.91
C LEU A 87 -18.33 -3.79 5.11
N LYS A 88 -18.08 -4.74 4.20
CA LYS A 88 -16.89 -5.59 4.26
C LYS A 88 -15.61 -4.89 3.79
N ASN A 89 -15.70 -3.76 3.08
CA ASN A 89 -14.52 -3.03 2.63
C ASN A 89 -13.78 -2.42 3.84
N HIS A 90 -12.62 -2.96 4.17
CA HIS A 90 -11.87 -2.59 5.37
C HIS A 90 -10.88 -1.44 5.17
N ALA A 91 -10.62 -1.02 3.93
CA ALA A 91 -9.49 -0.15 3.62
C ALA A 91 -9.65 1.27 4.17
N ALA A 92 -10.87 1.83 4.14
CA ALA A 92 -11.11 3.22 4.57
C ALA A 92 -10.92 3.42 6.08
N ILE A 93 -11.51 2.57 6.92
CA ILE A 93 -11.32 2.63 8.38
C ILE A 93 -9.86 2.35 8.76
N SER A 94 -9.19 1.42 8.06
CA SER A 94 -7.76 1.14 8.24
C SER A 94 -6.90 2.36 7.92
N ALA A 95 -7.22 3.06 6.83
CA ALA A 95 -6.53 4.27 6.40
C ALA A 95 -6.67 5.42 7.42
N LEU A 96 -7.84 5.60 8.00
CA LEU A 96 -8.05 6.61 9.05
C LEU A 96 -7.22 6.30 10.31
N ILE A 97 -7.13 5.03 10.70
CA ILE A 97 -6.27 4.61 11.82
C ILE A 97 -4.79 4.82 11.47
N CYS A 98 -4.37 4.51 10.23
CA CYS A 98 -3.03 4.80 9.73
C CYS A 98 -2.69 6.28 9.85
N TYR A 99 -3.56 7.15 9.34
CA TYR A 99 -3.42 8.60 9.39
C TYR A 99 -3.23 9.12 10.82
N GLU A 100 -4.08 8.68 11.76
CA GLU A 100 -3.98 9.06 13.17
C GLU A 100 -2.61 8.75 13.78
N ASN A 101 -2.00 7.64 13.37
CA ASN A 101 -0.70 7.20 13.88
C ASN A 101 0.50 7.86 13.19
N LEU A 102 0.28 8.57 12.08
CA LEU A 102 1.33 9.26 11.32
C LEU A 102 1.29 10.79 11.48
N LYS A 103 0.11 11.38 11.72
CA LYS A 103 -0.07 12.84 11.67
C LYS A 103 0.82 13.63 12.63
N ALA A 104 1.17 13.06 13.78
CA ALA A 104 2.08 13.68 14.74
C ALA A 104 3.57 13.55 14.34
N LEU A 105 3.91 12.62 13.45
CA LEU A 105 5.27 12.40 12.94
C LEU A 105 5.53 13.24 11.69
N SER A 106 4.58 13.27 10.76
CA SER A 106 4.60 14.07 9.54
C SER A 106 3.21 14.08 8.92
N GLU A 107 2.65 15.27 8.74
CA GLU A 107 1.35 15.46 8.10
C GLU A 107 1.36 14.95 6.65
N GLU A 108 2.40 15.27 5.88
CA GLU A 108 2.56 14.81 4.50
C GLU A 108 2.61 13.27 4.40
N LEU A 109 3.40 12.61 5.26
CA LEU A 109 3.45 11.14 5.29
C LEU A 109 2.15 10.52 5.80
N ALA A 110 1.38 11.22 6.64
CA ALA A 110 0.05 10.79 7.06
C ALA A 110 -0.94 10.82 5.89
N ILE A 111 -0.93 11.89 5.09
CA ILE A 111 -1.76 12.02 3.87
C ILE A 111 -1.40 10.90 2.88
N ILE A 112 -0.11 10.73 2.59
CA ILE A 112 0.41 9.65 1.74
C ILE A 112 -0.02 8.29 2.29
N GLY A 113 0.19 8.05 3.58
CA GLY A 113 -0.14 6.78 4.25
C GLY A 113 -1.63 6.46 4.22
N TYR A 114 -2.49 7.46 4.41
CA TYR A 114 -3.93 7.32 4.26
C TYR A 114 -4.29 6.85 2.85
N VAL A 115 -3.79 7.51 1.80
CA VAL A 115 -4.13 7.15 0.42
C VAL A 115 -3.57 5.79 0.04
N VAL A 116 -2.30 5.51 0.41
CA VAL A 116 -1.63 4.23 0.17
C VAL A 116 -2.43 3.08 0.81
N VAL A 117 -2.83 3.22 2.07
CA VAL A 117 -3.65 2.22 2.77
C VAL A 117 -5.06 2.15 2.18
N LYS A 118 -5.73 3.28 1.90
CA LYS A 118 -7.10 3.25 1.35
C LYS A 118 -7.17 2.53 0.00
N ARG A 119 -6.08 2.56 -0.78
CA ARG A 119 -5.99 2.00 -2.13
C ARG A 119 -5.24 0.68 -2.24
N HIS A 120 -4.83 0.03 -1.15
CA HIS A 120 -3.99 -1.17 -1.24
C HIS A 120 -4.63 -2.37 -1.97
N HIS A 121 -5.96 -2.45 -2.07
CA HIS A 121 -6.68 -3.46 -2.89
C HIS A 121 -6.94 -3.03 -4.34
N GLY A 122 -6.55 -1.82 -4.74
CA GLY A 122 -6.89 -1.23 -6.02
C GLY A 122 -5.70 -0.57 -6.71
N ASN A 123 -6.02 0.27 -7.69
CA ASN A 123 -5.02 1.11 -8.35
C ASN A 123 -4.90 2.44 -7.60
N LEU A 124 -3.68 2.96 -7.53
CA LEU A 124 -3.47 4.35 -7.15
C LEU A 124 -4.12 5.27 -8.18
N ASN A 125 -4.93 6.22 -7.70
CA ASN A 125 -5.46 7.31 -8.49
C ASN A 125 -4.83 8.64 -8.05
N ASN A 126 -5.24 9.73 -8.70
CA ASN A 126 -4.83 11.08 -8.29
C ASN A 126 -5.41 11.44 -6.92
N PHE A 127 -4.70 12.24 -6.13
CA PHE A 127 -5.14 12.68 -4.81
C PHE A 127 -6.52 13.36 -4.84
N ARG A 128 -6.80 14.18 -5.87
CA ARG A 128 -8.13 14.75 -6.11
C ARG A 128 -9.28 13.74 -6.12
N SER A 129 -9.05 12.49 -6.52
CA SER A 129 -10.08 11.44 -6.54
C SER A 129 -10.33 10.78 -5.17
N GLU A 130 -9.48 11.09 -4.18
CA GLU A 130 -9.63 10.65 -2.79
C GLU A 130 -10.49 11.63 -1.98
N CYS A 131 -10.59 12.88 -2.44
CA CYS A 131 -11.53 13.86 -1.92
C CYS A 131 -12.95 13.53 -2.38
N VAL A 132 -13.89 13.59 -1.42
CA VAL A 132 -15.30 13.39 -1.71
C VAL A 132 -15.91 14.72 -2.16
N GLY A 133 -16.46 14.74 -3.38
CA GLY A 133 -16.88 15.97 -4.06
C GLY A 133 -18.17 16.60 -3.52
N SER A 134 -18.93 15.91 -2.65
CA SER A 134 -20.20 16.42 -2.11
C SER A 134 -20.39 16.15 -0.62
N GLY A 135 -21.13 17.04 0.07
CA GLY A 135 -21.48 16.86 1.49
C GLY A 135 -22.34 15.62 1.77
N VAL A 136 -23.07 15.10 0.76
CA VAL A 136 -23.90 13.90 0.88
C VAL A 136 -23.04 12.65 0.95
N GLU A 137 -22.11 12.48 0.01
CA GLU A 137 -21.20 11.35 -0.02
C GLU A 137 -20.33 11.30 1.25
N LYS A 138 -19.87 12.46 1.74
CA LYS A 138 -19.12 12.56 2.99
C LYS A 138 -19.94 12.08 4.19
N ARG A 139 -21.24 12.42 4.23
CA ARG A 139 -22.16 11.94 5.28
C ARG A 139 -22.40 10.44 5.18
N GLU A 140 -22.44 9.87 3.97
CA GLU A 140 -22.51 8.41 3.79
C GLU A 140 -21.24 7.71 4.27
N GLU A 141 -20.06 8.25 3.97
CA GLU A 141 -18.79 7.71 4.44
C GLU A 141 -18.70 7.75 5.97
N LYS A 142 -19.07 8.87 6.61
CA LYS A 142 -19.14 8.94 8.08
C LYS A 142 -20.05 7.86 8.67
N LYS A 143 -21.25 7.66 8.12
CA LYS A 143 -22.17 6.60 8.59
C LYS A 143 -21.61 5.19 8.38
N LEU A 144 -20.90 4.98 7.28
CA LEU A 144 -20.25 3.71 6.99
C LEU A 144 -19.14 3.42 8.00
N ILE A 145 -18.24 4.38 8.22
CA ILE A 145 -17.14 4.28 9.18
C ILE A 145 -17.68 4.11 10.60
N GLU A 146 -18.73 4.83 10.98
CA GLU A 146 -19.42 4.66 12.26
C GLU A 146 -19.93 3.22 12.45
N SER A 147 -20.57 2.67 11.42
CA SER A 147 -21.08 1.29 11.45
C SER A 147 -19.95 0.27 11.55
N GLN A 148 -18.85 0.49 10.82
CA GLN A 148 -17.67 -0.37 10.87
C GLN A 148 -16.96 -0.29 12.21
N TYR A 149 -16.80 0.90 12.78
CA TYR A 149 -16.17 1.10 14.08
C TYR A 149 -16.93 0.35 15.18
N LYS A 150 -18.26 0.46 15.20
CA LYS A 150 -19.12 -0.29 16.15
C LYS A 150 -19.07 -1.81 15.95
N ALA A 151 -18.70 -2.25 14.75
CA ALA A 151 -18.55 -3.66 14.40
C ALA A 151 -17.14 -4.21 14.68
N LEU A 152 -16.16 -3.38 15.08
CA LEU A 152 -14.82 -3.85 15.45
C LEU A 152 -14.90 -4.78 16.66
N ASP A 153 -14.28 -5.95 16.53
CA ASP A 153 -14.10 -6.85 17.68
C ASP A 153 -13.15 -6.22 18.71
N SER A 154 -13.42 -6.46 20.00
CA SER A 154 -12.59 -6.00 21.11
C SER A 154 -11.11 -6.39 21.02
N GLU A 155 -10.78 -7.49 20.33
CA GLU A 155 -9.41 -7.96 20.07
C GLU A 155 -8.57 -6.88 19.34
N ILE A 156 -9.20 -5.95 18.60
CA ILE A 156 -8.50 -4.85 17.92
C ILE A 156 -7.67 -3.99 18.87
N MET A 157 -8.11 -3.81 20.12
CA MET A 157 -7.38 -3.01 21.12
C MET A 157 -6.07 -3.71 21.51
N ASP A 158 -6.12 -5.04 21.66
CA ASP A 158 -4.95 -5.86 21.96
C ASP A 158 -3.99 -5.90 20.75
N ILE A 159 -4.52 -5.99 19.52
CA ILE A 159 -3.75 -5.92 18.27
C ILE A 159 -3.00 -4.59 18.18
N CYS A 160 -3.72 -3.46 18.22
CA CYS A 160 -3.13 -2.12 18.15
C CYS A 160 -2.06 -1.92 19.23
N SER A 161 -2.36 -2.28 20.48
CA SER A 161 -1.40 -2.18 21.58
C SER A 161 -0.14 -3.01 21.34
N SER A 162 -0.27 -4.23 20.80
CA SER A 162 0.86 -5.13 20.52
C SER A 162 1.73 -4.71 19.33
N LEU A 163 1.21 -3.83 18.46
CA LEU A 163 1.88 -3.25 17.30
C LEU A 163 2.36 -1.81 17.57
N GLY A 164 2.10 -1.27 18.77
CA GLY A 164 2.44 0.11 19.11
C GLY A 164 1.62 1.15 18.35
N LEU A 165 0.39 0.81 17.96
CA LEU A 165 -0.58 1.70 17.32
C LEU A 165 -1.60 2.22 18.34
N LYS A 166 -2.03 3.46 18.15
CA LYS A 166 -3.18 4.08 18.79
C LYS A 166 -4.44 3.75 18.00
N LEU A 167 -5.46 3.21 18.68
CA LEU A 167 -6.83 3.18 18.17
C LEU A 167 -7.54 4.46 18.64
N PRO A 168 -7.92 5.40 17.75
CA PRO A 168 -8.68 6.57 18.14
C PRO A 168 -10.08 6.19 18.62
N ALA A 169 -10.69 7.02 19.47
CA ALA A 169 -12.09 6.84 19.84
C ALA A 169 -13.01 7.09 18.63
N GLU A 170 -14.23 6.54 18.65
CA GLU A 170 -15.19 6.66 17.56
C GLU A 170 -15.38 8.12 17.10
N LYS A 171 -15.57 9.03 18.06
CA LYS A 171 -15.76 10.45 17.77
C LYS A 171 -14.55 11.06 17.06
N ASP A 172 -13.35 10.80 17.58
CA ASP A 172 -12.11 11.33 17.02
C ASP A 172 -11.89 10.79 15.60
N LEU A 173 -12.18 9.50 15.37
CA LEU A 173 -12.09 8.87 14.05
C LEU A 173 -13.06 9.48 13.04
N LEU A 174 -14.28 9.84 13.46
CA LEU A 174 -15.26 10.49 12.60
C LEU A 174 -14.92 11.96 12.30
N GLU A 175 -14.24 12.64 13.21
CA GLU A 175 -13.69 13.99 13.01
C GLU A 175 -12.49 13.97 12.06
N LEU A 176 -11.65 12.94 12.12
CA LEU A 176 -10.52 12.74 11.20
C LEU A 176 -10.93 12.73 9.72
N ILE A 177 -12.14 12.29 9.38
CA ILE A 177 -12.62 12.30 8.00
C ILE A 177 -12.64 13.73 7.43
N ASP A 178 -13.00 14.72 8.25
CA ASP A 178 -13.00 16.11 7.81
C ASP A 178 -11.57 16.64 7.65
N GLU A 179 -10.71 16.35 8.62
CA GLU A 179 -9.28 16.73 8.63
C GLU A 179 -8.55 16.16 7.41
N VAL A 180 -8.68 14.84 7.18
CA VAL A 180 -8.02 14.14 6.09
C VAL A 180 -8.41 14.70 4.73
N TYR A 181 -9.69 15.00 4.50
CA TYR A 181 -10.10 15.56 3.20
C TYR A 181 -9.57 16.96 2.99
N TYR A 182 -9.60 17.80 4.03
CA TYR A 182 -9.01 19.14 3.94
C TYR A 182 -7.53 19.06 3.61
N ASN A 183 -6.79 18.20 4.31
CA ASN A 183 -5.36 18.03 4.12
C ASN A 183 -5.01 17.39 2.75
N ILE A 184 -5.82 16.46 2.23
CA ILE A 184 -5.62 15.91 0.87
C ILE A 184 -5.85 16.98 -0.19
N ASP A 185 -6.87 17.83 -0.02
CA ASP A 185 -7.18 18.91 -0.96
C ASP A 185 -6.02 19.91 -1.03
N ASP A 186 -5.55 20.39 0.13
CA ASP A 186 -4.39 21.28 0.26
C ASP A 186 -3.11 20.66 -0.32
N TYR A 187 -2.85 19.38 -0.01
CA TYR A 187 -1.70 18.66 -0.57
C TYR A 187 -1.79 18.47 -2.09
N ASN A 188 -2.99 18.27 -2.64
CA ASN A 188 -3.18 18.16 -4.09
C ASN A 188 -2.90 19.49 -4.78
N ASP A 189 -3.38 20.60 -4.23
CA ASP A 189 -3.13 21.94 -4.76
C ASP A 189 -1.62 22.27 -4.74
N ASP A 190 -0.94 21.99 -3.61
CA ASP A 190 0.51 22.19 -3.48
C ASP A 190 1.33 21.30 -4.45
N LEU A 191 0.86 20.07 -4.72
CA LEU A 191 1.47 19.20 -5.74
C LEU A 191 1.28 19.72 -7.17
N GLU A 192 0.09 20.24 -7.50
CA GLU A 192 -0.21 20.80 -8.83
C GLU A 192 0.62 22.05 -9.12
N ASP A 193 0.79 22.91 -8.12
CA ASP A 193 1.54 24.17 -8.24
C ASP A 193 3.06 23.93 -8.35
N ASN A 194 3.62 23.03 -7.55
CA ASN A 194 5.07 22.81 -7.50
C ASN A 194 5.59 21.74 -8.45
N LYS A 195 4.72 20.86 -8.97
CA LYS A 195 5.08 19.73 -9.85
C LYS A 195 6.22 18.87 -9.29
N ASP A 196 6.14 18.59 -8.00
CA ASP A 196 7.20 17.96 -7.23
C ASP A 196 7.36 16.46 -7.55
N SER A 197 8.31 16.16 -8.43
CA SER A 197 8.61 14.79 -8.85
C SER A 197 9.08 13.88 -7.71
N GLU A 198 9.73 14.44 -6.68
CA GLU A 198 10.23 13.66 -5.56
C GLU A 198 9.06 13.11 -4.73
N ARG A 199 8.08 13.96 -4.42
CA ARG A 199 6.84 13.54 -3.72
C ARG A 199 6.08 12.49 -4.50
N TYR A 200 5.97 12.64 -5.82
CA TYR A 200 5.34 11.63 -6.68
C TYR A 200 6.06 10.29 -6.60
N ILE A 201 7.40 10.29 -6.70
CA ILE A 201 8.22 9.07 -6.60
C ILE A 201 8.09 8.45 -5.21
N LEU A 202 8.12 9.26 -4.15
CA LEU A 202 7.96 8.79 -2.77
C LEU A 202 6.60 8.12 -2.55
N PHE A 203 5.51 8.74 -3.01
CA PHE A 203 4.16 8.18 -2.93
C PHE A 203 4.07 6.82 -3.63
N LYS A 204 4.57 6.73 -4.87
CA LYS A 204 4.61 5.47 -5.63
C LYS A 204 5.48 4.43 -4.94
N TYR A 205 6.63 4.83 -4.42
CA TYR A 205 7.57 3.95 -3.73
C TYR A 205 6.95 3.34 -2.47
N LEU A 206 6.34 4.15 -1.60
CA LEU A 206 5.68 3.67 -0.37
C LEU A 206 4.50 2.76 -0.68
N PHE A 207 3.71 3.06 -1.72
CA PHE A 207 2.67 2.15 -2.20
C PHE A 207 3.25 0.81 -2.64
N SER A 208 4.32 0.82 -3.46
CA SER A 208 4.98 -0.40 -3.90
C SER A 208 5.54 -1.22 -2.74
N VAL A 209 6.12 -0.58 -1.72
CA VAL A 209 6.61 -1.24 -0.51
C VAL A 209 5.48 -1.97 0.22
N LEU A 210 4.35 -1.29 0.46
CA LEU A 210 3.20 -1.90 1.14
C LEU A 210 2.64 -3.09 0.34
N ILE A 211 2.37 -2.89 -0.96
CA ILE A 211 1.79 -3.94 -1.83
C ILE A 211 2.71 -5.14 -1.94
N TYR A 212 4.02 -4.91 -2.04
CA TYR A 212 4.99 -6.00 -2.08
C TYR A 212 4.95 -6.81 -0.78
N ALA A 213 5.04 -6.15 0.38
CA ALA A 213 5.04 -6.82 1.69
C ALA A 213 3.74 -7.59 1.96
N ASP A 214 2.58 -7.00 1.63
CA ASP A 214 1.26 -7.64 1.75
C ASP A 214 1.17 -8.92 0.90
N LYS A 215 1.48 -8.81 -0.40
CA LYS A 215 1.43 -9.95 -1.33
C LYS A 215 2.46 -11.03 -1.00
N GLU A 216 3.66 -10.63 -0.59
CA GLU A 216 4.71 -11.57 -0.16
C GLU A 216 4.20 -12.44 0.98
N HIS A 217 3.58 -11.84 1.99
CA HIS A 217 3.03 -12.61 3.10
C HIS A 217 1.83 -13.48 2.69
N ALA A 218 0.93 -12.94 1.87
CA ALA A 218 -0.25 -13.67 1.41
C ALA A 218 0.13 -14.92 0.58
N ILE A 219 1.21 -14.84 -0.21
CA ILE A 219 1.66 -15.93 -1.08
C ILE A 219 2.56 -16.91 -0.33
N PHE A 220 3.60 -16.40 0.33
CA PHE A 220 4.66 -17.25 0.87
C PHE A 220 4.56 -17.50 2.36
N ARG A 221 3.84 -16.67 3.12
CA ARG A 221 3.70 -16.74 4.59
C ARG A 221 4.99 -16.55 5.38
N GLU A 222 6.09 -16.23 4.71
CA GLU A 222 7.39 -15.95 5.29
C GLU A 222 8.16 -14.96 4.41
N GLU A 223 9.25 -14.40 4.95
CA GLU A 223 10.09 -13.47 4.20
C GLU A 223 10.82 -14.17 3.06
N ASN A 224 10.70 -13.61 1.86
CA ASN A 224 11.32 -14.15 0.67
C ASN A 224 12.20 -13.09 0.03
N ASN A 225 13.50 -13.16 0.29
CA ASN A 225 14.48 -12.28 -0.32
C ASN A 225 14.80 -12.74 -1.76
N ILE A 226 13.79 -12.78 -2.63
CA ILE A 226 13.94 -13.13 -4.04
C ILE A 226 14.91 -12.13 -4.67
N LYS A 227 16.10 -12.62 -5.01
CA LYS A 227 17.06 -11.87 -5.81
C LYS A 227 16.85 -12.24 -7.27
N TYR A 228 16.51 -11.24 -8.07
CA TYR A 228 16.53 -11.35 -9.51
C TYR A 228 17.95 -11.01 -9.98
N ASP A 229 18.79 -12.03 -10.12
CA ASP A 229 20.07 -11.92 -10.83
C ASP A 229 19.79 -12.08 -12.33
N LEU A 230 19.20 -11.05 -12.92
CA LEU A 230 18.94 -11.02 -14.36
C LEU A 230 20.21 -10.51 -15.04
N SER A 231 20.82 -11.36 -15.85
CA SER A 231 21.96 -10.95 -16.65
C SER A 231 21.56 -9.84 -17.63
N GLU A 232 22.43 -8.84 -17.82
CA GLU A 232 22.19 -7.71 -18.72
C GLU A 232 21.93 -8.17 -20.16
N ASN A 233 22.57 -9.27 -20.58
CA ASN A 233 22.41 -9.85 -21.92
C ASN A 233 21.34 -10.95 -21.99
N LEU A 234 20.46 -11.09 -21.00
CA LEU A 234 19.43 -12.13 -20.96
C LEU A 234 18.57 -12.15 -22.24
N ILE A 235 18.23 -10.95 -22.73
CA ILE A 235 17.42 -10.80 -23.95
C ILE A 235 18.22 -11.20 -25.18
N ASP A 236 19.49 -10.80 -25.28
CA ASP A 236 20.37 -11.15 -26.40
C ASP A 236 20.60 -12.67 -26.49
N GLN A 237 20.90 -13.30 -25.35
CA GLN A 237 21.03 -14.76 -25.26
C GLN A 237 19.74 -15.48 -25.68
N TYR A 238 18.58 -14.94 -25.29
CA TYR A 238 17.30 -15.50 -25.70
C TYR A 238 17.05 -15.33 -27.21
N LYS A 239 17.40 -14.17 -27.78
CA LYS A 239 17.27 -13.90 -29.22
C LYS A 239 18.12 -14.88 -30.03
N GLU A 240 19.39 -15.02 -29.69
CA GLU A 240 20.31 -15.95 -30.35
C GLU A 240 19.81 -17.40 -30.27
N LYS A 241 19.41 -17.85 -29.08
CA LYS A 241 18.95 -19.22 -28.87
C LYS A 241 17.67 -19.56 -29.66
N LYS A 242 16.74 -18.60 -29.76
CA LYS A 242 15.42 -18.85 -30.36
C LYS A 242 15.38 -18.56 -31.86
N PHE A 243 16.11 -17.55 -32.33
CA PHE A 243 16.02 -17.06 -33.70
C PHE A 243 17.34 -17.20 -34.48
N GLY A 244 18.44 -17.57 -33.82
CA GLY A 244 19.76 -17.66 -34.45
C GLY A 244 20.38 -16.27 -34.68
N SER A 245 21.09 -16.11 -35.79
CA SER A 245 21.72 -14.84 -36.17
C SER A 245 20.67 -13.76 -36.43
N ALA A 246 20.87 -12.59 -35.84
CA ALA A 246 20.03 -11.42 -36.07
C ALA A 246 20.06 -11.03 -37.57
N ASP A 247 18.87 -10.92 -38.16
CA ASP A 247 18.70 -10.31 -39.48
C ASP A 247 18.90 -8.78 -39.34
N PRO A 248 19.92 -8.19 -39.99
CA PRO A 248 20.21 -6.76 -39.90
C PRO A 248 19.10 -5.87 -40.47
N GLU A 249 18.28 -6.39 -41.39
CA GLU A 249 17.18 -5.64 -42.00
C GLU A 249 15.90 -5.72 -41.15
N ASN A 250 15.91 -6.50 -40.07
CA ASN A 250 14.77 -6.62 -39.19
C ASN A 250 14.58 -5.33 -38.38
N ILE A 251 13.47 -4.64 -38.62
CA ILE A 251 13.12 -3.39 -37.94
C ILE A 251 13.13 -3.51 -36.41
N ARG A 252 12.84 -4.68 -35.84
CA ARG A 252 12.88 -4.90 -34.39
C ARG A 252 14.31 -4.91 -33.84
N ASN A 253 15.28 -5.37 -34.62
CA ASN A 253 16.69 -5.31 -34.23
C ASN A 253 17.19 -3.88 -34.32
N ILE A 254 16.89 -3.17 -35.42
CA ILE A 254 17.24 -1.75 -35.59
C ILE A 254 16.72 -0.91 -34.43
N VAL A 255 15.44 -1.09 -34.06
CA VAL A 255 14.82 -0.40 -32.93
C VAL A 255 15.45 -0.76 -31.59
N TYR A 256 15.76 -2.04 -31.38
CA TYR A 256 16.41 -2.49 -30.14
C TYR A 256 17.79 -1.86 -29.99
N ASP A 257 18.60 -1.90 -31.05
CA ASP A 257 19.96 -1.37 -31.05
C ASP A 257 19.95 0.16 -30.86
N ASP A 258 19.04 0.88 -31.52
CA ASP A 258 18.85 2.33 -31.32
C ASP A 258 18.51 2.71 -29.87
N VAL A 259 17.63 1.93 -29.23
CA VAL A 259 17.29 2.12 -27.81
C VAL A 259 18.49 1.81 -26.91
N MET A 260 19.22 0.72 -27.16
CA MET A 260 20.39 0.34 -26.37
C MET A 260 21.53 1.34 -26.50
N ASP A 261 21.79 1.84 -27.71
CA ASP A 261 22.76 2.90 -27.98
C ASP A 261 22.34 4.20 -27.28
N SER A 262 21.06 4.55 -27.33
CA SER A 262 20.53 5.74 -26.65
C SER A 262 20.69 5.64 -25.13
N ILE A 263 20.40 4.48 -24.52
CA ILE A 263 20.57 4.23 -23.08
C ILE A 263 22.04 4.33 -22.69
N THR A 264 22.93 3.66 -23.43
CA THR A 264 24.36 3.57 -23.11
C THR A 264 25.06 4.94 -23.19
N ASN A 265 24.59 5.81 -24.09
CA ASN A 265 25.20 7.13 -24.32
C ASN A 265 24.49 8.28 -23.58
N SER A 266 23.52 8.00 -22.70
CA SER A 266 22.78 9.05 -21.99
C SER A 266 23.18 9.17 -20.53
N ASP A 267 23.45 10.40 -20.10
CA ASP A 267 23.61 10.75 -18.68
C ASP A 267 22.29 11.23 -18.04
N ASN A 268 21.16 11.12 -18.75
CA ASN A 268 19.86 11.58 -18.26
C ASN A 268 19.31 10.65 -17.17
N ARG A 269 18.84 11.22 -16.07
CA ARG A 269 18.21 10.46 -14.97
C ARG A 269 16.84 9.88 -15.31
N ILE A 270 16.12 10.50 -16.24
CA ILE A 270 14.79 10.07 -16.70
C ILE A 270 14.84 9.96 -18.22
N MET A 271 14.49 8.79 -18.72
CA MET A 271 14.46 8.48 -20.15
C MET A 271 13.08 7.96 -20.53
N SER A 272 12.69 8.17 -21.79
CA SER A 272 11.47 7.60 -22.35
C SER A 272 11.79 6.85 -23.63
N ILE A 273 11.21 5.66 -23.79
CA ILE A 273 11.27 4.88 -25.03
C ILE A 273 9.95 5.13 -25.75
N THR A 274 10.02 5.72 -26.94
CA THR A 274 8.85 6.01 -27.77
C THR A 274 9.01 5.29 -29.10
N LEU A 275 8.25 4.23 -29.32
CA LEU A 275 8.32 3.41 -30.52
C LEU A 275 6.94 3.38 -31.21
N PRO A 276 6.88 3.36 -32.55
CA PRO A 276 5.64 3.10 -33.25
C PRO A 276 5.13 1.71 -32.85
N THR A 277 3.91 1.65 -32.30
CA THR A 277 3.30 0.39 -31.83
C THR A 277 2.51 -0.33 -32.95
N GLY A 278 2.97 -0.25 -34.20
CA GLY A 278 2.28 -0.75 -35.39
C GLY A 278 3.17 -1.60 -36.27
#